data_AF-A0A846EH16-F1
#
_entry.id   AF-A0A846EH16-F1
#
_cell.length_a   1.000
_cell.length_b   1.000
_cell.length_c   1.000
_cell.angle_alpha   90.00
_cell.angle_beta   90.00
_cell.angle_gamma   90.00
#
_symmetry.space_group_name_H-M   'P 1'
#
loop_
_entity.id
_entity.type
_entity.pdbx_description
1 polymer ?
#
loop_
_entity_poly.entity_id
_entity_poly.type
_entity_poly.pdbx_seq_one_letter_code
_entity_poly.pdbx_strand_id
1 'polypeptide(L)'
;MKKPKHTKYKLDSGFSLLEVLVAIIAITFFSAAALQMMVISAAFKAKAREYTTAANLIQQDLENIKNQAGQFRFPGVVMPTGASSITPPNPPGSTTIEVESVDNFATTDRIQFTGTPDVYDNFTIDTSNNTVTIPSPGLRTTINEQRDNGGSAILLNNTLCSGTANNGLAAKLRETTDDNLTTQGFPNFSGSVVSSEVPGGEDSDQLPSDYGDYKAVSGYAPYTIANTDRKLWLMRKEEPVSNGVLEVRYLVVKDQNNLPGSTISGKLYSEVIPDASYQCIKR
;
A
#
# COMPACT_ATOMS: atom_id res chain seq x y z
N MET A 1 46.96 36.35 -87.74
CA MET A 1 45.73 35.52 -87.73
C MET A 1 45.73 34.64 -86.47
N LYS A 2 44.84 34.93 -85.51
CA LYS A 2 44.73 34.23 -84.21
C LYS A 2 43.65 33.16 -84.34
N LYS A 3 44.00 31.87 -84.18
CA LYS A 3 43.03 30.77 -84.19
C LYS A 3 42.14 30.83 -82.93
N PRO A 4 40.80 30.66 -83.04
CA PRO A 4 39.93 30.62 -81.87
C PRO A 4 40.19 29.35 -81.06
N LYS A 5 40.38 29.52 -79.74
CA LYS A 5 40.43 28.41 -78.77
C LYS A 5 39.01 27.88 -78.57
N HIS A 6 38.77 26.63 -78.97
CA HIS A 6 37.56 25.90 -78.59
C HIS A 6 37.58 25.63 -77.08
N THR A 7 36.82 26.39 -76.31
CA THR A 7 36.41 26.04 -74.95
C THR A 7 35.50 24.81 -75.05
N LYS A 8 35.96 23.69 -74.48
CA LYS A 8 35.14 22.48 -74.34
C LYS A 8 33.94 22.82 -73.45
N TYR A 9 32.74 22.79 -74.01
CA TYR A 9 31.52 22.75 -73.21
C TYR A 9 31.57 21.47 -72.38
N LYS A 10 31.74 21.59 -71.06
CA LYS A 10 31.35 20.54 -70.14
C LYS A 10 29.83 20.48 -70.26
N LEU A 11 29.31 19.37 -70.78
CA LEU A 11 27.90 19.04 -70.58
C LEU A 11 27.73 18.87 -69.07
N ASP A 12 27.20 19.90 -68.42
CA ASP A 12 26.43 19.73 -67.20
C ASP A 12 25.25 18.82 -67.60
N SER A 13 25.48 17.50 -67.57
CA SER A 13 24.44 16.51 -67.82
C SER A 13 23.35 16.74 -66.79
N GLY A 14 22.24 17.33 -67.23
CA GLY A 14 21.03 17.43 -66.44
C GLY A 14 20.66 16.04 -65.90
N PHE A 15 20.21 16.00 -64.64
CA PHE A 15 19.81 14.79 -63.93
C PHE A 15 19.06 13.83 -64.85
N SER A 16 19.56 12.59 -64.96
CA SER A 16 18.88 11.55 -65.72
C SER A 16 17.53 11.25 -65.07
N LEU A 17 16.47 11.13 -65.88
CA LEU A 17 15.12 10.81 -65.38
C LEU A 17 15.11 9.52 -64.54
N LEU A 18 16.00 8.58 -64.86
CA LEU A 18 16.23 7.34 -64.09
C LEU A 18 16.75 7.63 -62.67
N GLU A 19 17.67 8.58 -62.52
CA GLU A 19 18.26 8.95 -61.23
C GLU A 19 17.22 9.61 -60.32
N VAL A 20 16.37 10.46 -60.88
CA VAL A 20 15.24 11.07 -60.17
C VAL A 20 14.24 9.99 -59.73
N LEU A 21 13.94 9.00 -60.59
CA LEU A 21 13.04 7.91 -60.24
C LEU A 21 13.59 7.06 -59.07
N VAL A 22 14.88 6.71 -59.12
CA VAL A 22 15.55 5.97 -58.03
C VAL A 22 15.54 6.77 -56.74
N ALA A 23 15.79 8.09 -56.81
CA ALA A 23 15.72 8.96 -55.63
C ALA A 23 14.32 9.00 -55.01
N ILE A 24 13.26 9.11 -55.82
CA ILE A 24 11.87 9.10 -55.33
C ILE A 24 11.55 7.76 -54.66
N ILE A 25 11.92 6.63 -55.26
CA ILE A 25 11.69 5.30 -54.67
C ILE A 25 12.43 5.17 -53.34
N ALA A 26 13.70 5.58 -53.28
CA ALA A 26 14.50 5.53 -52.05
C ALA A 26 13.87 6.40 -50.95
N ILE A 27 13.51 7.65 -51.23
CA ILE A 27 12.87 8.56 -50.27
C ILE A 27 11.56 7.95 -49.77
N THR A 28 10.73 7.41 -50.67
CA THR A 28 9.44 6.81 -50.30
C THR A 28 9.63 5.61 -49.36
N PHE A 29 10.63 4.76 -49.62
CA PHE A 29 10.95 3.63 -48.75
C PHE A 29 11.41 4.11 -47.36
N PHE A 30 12.32 5.08 -47.30
CA PHE A 30 12.78 5.66 -46.03
C PHE A 30 11.64 6.33 -45.25
N SER A 31 10.77 7.09 -45.92
CA SER A 31 9.62 7.72 -45.30
C SER A 31 8.62 6.70 -44.74
N ALA A 32 8.34 5.62 -45.50
CA ALA A 32 7.47 4.55 -45.04
C ALA A 32 8.06 3.84 -43.80
N ALA A 33 9.35 3.51 -43.82
CA ALA A 33 10.03 2.91 -42.67
C ALA A 33 10.03 3.84 -41.45
N ALA A 34 10.28 5.15 -41.64
CA ALA A 34 10.25 6.13 -40.56
C ALA A 34 8.86 6.24 -39.90
N LEU A 35 7.78 6.23 -40.71
CA LEU A 35 6.40 6.26 -40.19
C LEU A 35 6.09 5.01 -39.34
N GLN A 36 6.51 3.83 -39.80
CA GLN A 36 6.32 2.58 -39.03
C GLN A 36 7.07 2.63 -37.70
N MET A 37 8.32 3.10 -37.70
CA MET A 37 9.12 3.25 -36.48
C MET A 37 8.53 4.26 -35.49
N MET A 38 7.94 5.34 -36.01
CA MET A 38 7.24 6.34 -35.18
C MET A 38 6.00 5.73 -34.49
N VAL A 39 5.20 4.95 -35.21
CA VAL A 39 4.02 4.28 -34.65
C VAL A 39 4.40 3.28 -33.55
N ILE A 40 5.44 2.48 -33.80
CA ILE A 40 5.96 1.52 -32.81
C ILE A 40 6.44 2.24 -31.55
N SER A 41 7.20 3.33 -31.72
CA SER A 41 7.69 4.15 -30.60
C SER A 41 6.55 4.76 -29.79
N ALA A 42 5.49 5.24 -30.45
CA ALA A 42 4.30 5.77 -29.79
C ALA A 42 3.56 4.68 -28.99
N ALA A 43 3.44 3.46 -29.54
CA ALA A 43 2.83 2.33 -28.85
C ALA A 43 3.63 1.93 -27.60
N PHE A 44 4.97 1.84 -27.70
CA PHE A 44 5.82 1.57 -26.53
C PHE A 44 5.75 2.67 -25.49
N LYS A 45 5.72 3.94 -25.91
CA LYS A 45 5.56 5.08 -24.99
C LYS A 45 4.23 5.01 -24.22
N ALA A 46 3.15 4.64 -24.89
CA ALA A 46 1.85 4.47 -24.24
C ALA A 46 1.85 3.33 -23.22
N LYS A 47 2.44 2.18 -23.59
CA LYS A 47 2.61 1.04 -22.67
C LYS A 47 3.49 1.38 -21.48
N ALA A 48 4.63 2.03 -21.71
CA ALA A 48 5.53 2.46 -20.63
C ALA A 48 4.83 3.39 -19.64
N ARG A 49 4.03 4.35 -20.12
CA ARG A 49 3.22 5.21 -19.25
C ARG A 49 2.23 4.41 -18.40
N GLU A 50 1.55 3.43 -18.99
CA GLU A 50 0.62 2.54 -18.28
C GLU A 50 1.32 1.80 -17.13
N TYR A 51 2.49 1.21 -17.39
CA TYR A 51 3.29 0.53 -16.36
C TYR A 51 3.80 1.48 -15.27
N THR A 52 4.32 2.65 -15.63
CA THR A 52 4.78 3.64 -14.64
C THR A 52 3.63 4.14 -13.78
N THR A 53 2.46 4.40 -14.36
CA THR A 53 1.27 4.77 -13.59
C THR A 53 0.82 3.66 -12.66
N ALA A 54 0.75 2.41 -13.13
CA ALA A 54 0.41 1.26 -12.30
C ALA A 54 1.36 1.11 -11.10
N ALA A 55 2.67 1.24 -11.33
CA ALA A 55 3.68 1.19 -10.27
C ALA A 55 3.50 2.31 -9.25
N ASN A 56 3.26 3.54 -9.70
CA ASN A 56 3.05 4.69 -8.81
C ASN A 56 1.79 4.53 -7.94
N LEU A 57 0.69 4.02 -8.50
CA LEU A 57 -0.55 3.77 -7.75
C LEU A 57 -0.33 2.73 -6.64
N ILE A 58 0.36 1.64 -6.97
CA ILE A 58 0.71 0.60 -6.02
C ILE A 58 1.63 1.17 -4.93
N GLN A 59 2.66 1.94 -5.30
CA GLN A 59 3.60 2.51 -4.35
C GLN A 59 2.90 3.47 -3.37
N GLN A 60 2.03 4.34 -3.88
CA GLN A 60 1.30 5.29 -3.05
C GLN A 60 0.43 4.58 -2.00
N ASP A 61 -0.29 3.53 -2.39
CA ASP A 61 -1.12 2.77 -1.45
C ASP A 61 -0.27 1.95 -0.47
N LEU A 62 0.83 1.36 -0.93
CA LEU A 62 1.78 0.67 -0.04
C LEU A 62 2.37 1.61 1.01
N GLU A 63 2.70 2.84 0.65
CA GLU A 63 3.14 3.88 1.58
C GLU A 63 2.05 4.24 2.60
N ASN A 64 0.78 4.28 2.18
CA ASN A 64 -0.36 4.50 3.08
C ASN A 64 -0.52 3.36 4.09
N ILE A 65 -0.53 2.10 3.64
CA ILE A 65 -0.62 0.94 4.54
C ILE A 65 0.58 0.89 5.48
N LYS A 66 1.79 1.17 4.98
CA LYS A 66 3.00 1.23 5.81
C LYS A 66 2.89 2.32 6.88
N ASN A 67 2.36 3.50 6.54
CA ASN A 67 2.15 4.56 7.51
C ASN A 67 1.14 4.14 8.60
N GLN A 68 0.02 3.52 8.21
CA GLN A 68 -0.96 3.00 9.16
C GLN A 68 -0.35 1.90 10.07
N ALA A 69 0.42 0.99 9.51
CA ALA A 69 1.11 -0.07 10.25
C ALA A 69 2.17 0.49 11.21
N GLY A 70 2.85 1.59 10.86
CA GLY A 70 3.80 2.27 11.74
C GLY A 70 3.14 3.11 12.84
N GLN A 71 1.92 3.61 12.61
CA GLN A 71 1.13 4.25 13.65
C GLN A 71 0.53 3.23 14.64
N PHE A 72 0.37 1.98 14.20
CA PHE A 72 -0.14 0.90 15.04
C PHE A 72 0.93 0.43 16.03
N ARG A 73 0.89 1.03 17.23
CA ARG A 73 1.76 0.73 18.38
C ARG A 73 0.93 0.52 19.63
N PHE A 74 1.45 -0.27 20.57
CA PHE A 74 0.84 -0.35 21.88
C PHE A 74 1.20 0.88 22.74
N PRO A 75 0.27 1.37 23.57
CA PRO A 75 0.46 2.56 24.37
C PRO A 75 1.40 2.30 25.55
N GLY A 76 2.18 3.33 25.91
CA GLY A 76 2.93 3.37 27.16
C GLY A 76 2.01 3.58 28.35
N VAL A 77 2.45 3.14 29.53
CA VAL A 77 1.86 3.49 30.83
C VAL A 77 2.36 4.86 31.23
N VAL A 78 1.44 5.77 31.57
CA VAL A 78 1.80 7.12 32.01
C VAL A 78 2.25 7.05 33.46
N MET A 79 3.48 7.49 33.69
CA MET A 79 4.07 7.53 35.00
C MET A 79 3.71 8.88 35.65
N PRO A 80 3.18 8.90 36.89
CA PRO A 80 2.85 10.16 37.56
C PRO A 80 4.13 10.98 37.78
N THR A 81 4.26 12.08 37.03
CA THR A 81 5.39 13.02 37.14
C THR A 81 5.25 13.83 38.43
N GLY A 82 5.89 13.39 39.51
CA GLY A 82 5.93 14.13 40.78
C GLY A 82 5.93 13.30 42.06
N ALA A 83 5.84 11.97 41.99
CA ALA A 83 5.92 11.13 43.17
C ALA A 83 7.36 11.10 43.72
N SER A 84 7.65 11.97 44.70
CA SER A 84 8.94 12.04 45.42
C SER A 84 9.12 10.92 46.45
N SER A 85 8.38 9.82 46.34
CA SER A 85 8.51 8.66 47.23
C SER A 85 8.63 7.38 46.41
N ILE A 86 9.49 6.50 46.89
CA ILE A 86 10.00 5.27 46.27
C ILE A 86 8.93 4.15 46.26
N THR A 87 7.64 4.53 46.19
CA THR A 87 6.57 3.57 45.99
C THR A 87 6.40 3.43 44.49
N PRO A 88 6.64 2.26 43.89
CA PRO A 88 6.49 2.09 42.45
C PRO A 88 5.08 2.50 42.00
N PRO A 89 4.93 3.06 40.79
CA PRO A 89 3.78 3.88 40.39
C PRO A 89 2.43 3.18 40.51
N ASN A 90 2.41 1.84 40.45
CA ASN A 90 1.21 1.03 40.60
C ASN A 90 1.57 -0.24 41.38
N PRO A 91 1.44 -0.24 42.73
CA PRO A 91 1.67 -1.43 43.53
C PRO A 91 0.62 -2.52 43.25
N PRO A 92 0.89 -3.77 43.67
CA PRO A 92 -0.13 -4.81 43.67
C PRO A 92 -1.38 -4.32 44.41
N GLY A 93 -2.56 -4.62 43.86
CA GLY A 93 -3.83 -4.08 44.36
C GLY A 93 -4.34 -2.85 43.62
N SER A 94 -3.51 -2.18 42.81
CA SER A 94 -3.96 -1.02 42.02
C SER A 94 -5.02 -1.47 41.01
N THR A 95 -6.19 -0.84 41.04
CA THR A 95 -7.32 -1.17 40.15
C THR A 95 -7.42 -0.23 38.95
N THR A 96 -6.81 0.96 38.99
CA THR A 96 -6.85 1.93 37.87
C THR A 96 -5.43 2.31 37.47
N ILE A 97 -5.13 2.20 36.19
CA ILE A 97 -3.82 2.45 35.58
C ILE A 97 -3.99 3.52 34.50
N GLU A 98 -3.20 4.59 34.55
CA GLU A 98 -3.16 5.62 33.51
C GLU A 98 -2.22 5.19 32.37
N VAL A 99 -2.64 5.38 31.12
CA VAL A 99 -1.88 5.06 29.92
C VAL A 99 -1.87 6.24 28.95
N GLU A 100 -0.93 6.25 28.01
CA GLU A 100 -0.76 7.37 27.07
C GLU A 100 -1.95 7.49 26.12
N SER A 101 -2.50 6.34 25.73
CA SER A 101 -3.72 6.18 24.94
C SER A 101 -4.29 4.79 25.24
N VAL A 102 -5.58 4.62 25.00
CA VAL A 102 -6.26 3.31 25.04
C VAL A 102 -6.72 2.87 23.63
N ASP A 103 -6.28 3.58 22.60
CA ASP A 103 -6.58 3.27 21.22
C ASP A 103 -6.08 1.86 20.88
N ASN A 104 -6.83 1.16 20.01
CA ASN A 104 -6.55 -0.21 19.57
C ASN A 104 -6.80 -1.32 20.60
N PHE A 105 -7.48 -1.01 21.71
CA PHE A 105 -7.96 -2.02 22.67
C PHE A 105 -9.48 -2.08 22.66
N ALA A 106 -10.00 -3.30 22.62
CA ALA A 106 -11.40 -3.60 22.92
C ALA A 106 -11.52 -4.12 24.36
N THR A 107 -12.69 -3.93 24.97
CA THR A 107 -12.97 -4.46 26.32
C THR A 107 -12.98 -5.99 26.38
N THR A 108 -13.08 -6.65 25.23
CA THR A 108 -12.98 -8.11 25.08
C THR A 108 -11.55 -8.62 24.99
N ASP A 109 -10.56 -7.72 24.90
CA ASP A 109 -9.18 -8.12 24.76
C ASP A 109 -8.61 -8.65 26.08
N ARG A 110 -7.39 -9.16 25.98
CA ARG A 110 -6.58 -9.59 27.11
C ARG A 110 -5.35 -8.71 27.13
N ILE A 111 -5.01 -8.14 28.28
CA ILE A 111 -3.90 -7.21 28.38
C ILE A 111 -2.79 -7.75 29.27
N GLN A 112 -1.56 -7.35 28.99
CA GLN A 112 -0.39 -7.70 29.76
C GLN A 112 0.56 -6.50 29.83
N PHE A 113 1.17 -6.25 30.97
CA PHE A 113 2.19 -5.19 31.07
C PHE A 113 3.57 -5.79 30.81
N THR A 114 4.39 -5.08 30.03
CA THR A 114 5.78 -5.50 29.79
C THR A 114 6.52 -5.73 31.11
N GLY A 115 7.27 -6.84 31.17
CA GLY A 115 8.01 -7.23 32.39
C GLY A 115 7.17 -7.93 33.45
N THR A 116 5.87 -8.13 33.21
CA THR A 116 4.98 -8.90 34.10
C THR A 116 4.53 -10.20 33.43
N PRO A 117 4.41 -11.32 34.16
CA PRO A 117 3.86 -12.56 33.62
C PRO A 117 2.32 -12.56 33.60
N ASP A 118 1.69 -11.58 34.24
CA ASP A 118 0.25 -11.55 34.47
C ASP A 118 -0.51 -11.04 33.24
N VAL A 119 -1.47 -11.85 32.80
CA VAL A 119 -2.45 -11.47 31.78
C VAL A 119 -3.77 -11.17 32.48
N TYR A 120 -4.35 -10.02 32.19
CA TYR A 120 -5.61 -9.56 32.75
C TYR A 120 -6.71 -9.64 31.69
N ASP A 121 -7.84 -10.20 32.12
CA ASP A 121 -9.07 -10.34 31.34
C ASP A 121 -10.17 -9.52 32.03
N ASN A 122 -11.23 -9.13 31.31
CA ASN A 122 -12.37 -8.34 31.84
C ASN A 122 -11.99 -6.97 32.42
N PHE A 123 -11.03 -6.28 31.82
CA PHE A 123 -10.74 -4.90 32.16
C PHE A 123 -11.77 -3.94 31.54
N THR A 124 -11.81 -2.72 32.04
CA THR A 124 -12.61 -1.63 31.45
C THR A 124 -11.68 -0.53 30.99
N ILE A 125 -12.06 0.11 29.88
CA ILE A 125 -11.31 1.18 29.24
C ILE A 125 -12.12 2.46 29.40
N ASP A 126 -11.49 3.50 29.92
CA ASP A 126 -12.01 4.86 29.84
C ASP A 126 -11.21 5.66 28.81
N THR A 127 -11.80 5.86 27.63
CA THR A 127 -11.22 6.63 26.53
C THR A 127 -11.17 8.12 26.81
N SER A 128 -11.97 8.62 27.76
CA SER A 128 -11.99 10.05 28.10
C SER A 128 -10.79 10.44 28.95
N ASN A 129 -10.34 9.50 29.79
CA ASN A 129 -9.25 9.71 30.76
C ASN A 129 -8.00 8.88 30.44
N ASN A 130 -7.99 8.11 29.34
CA ASN A 130 -6.94 7.15 28.99
C ASN A 130 -6.55 6.25 30.17
N THR A 131 -7.55 5.66 30.82
CA THR A 131 -7.32 4.75 31.96
C THR A 131 -7.81 3.35 31.67
N VAL A 132 -7.08 2.38 32.22
CA VAL A 132 -7.44 0.97 32.24
C VAL A 132 -7.79 0.59 33.67
N THR A 133 -9.01 0.13 33.88
CA THR A 133 -9.48 -0.35 35.18
C THR A 133 -9.55 -1.87 35.19
N ILE A 134 -8.74 -2.47 36.07
CA ILE A 134 -8.65 -3.90 36.33
C ILE A 134 -9.53 -4.22 37.54
N PRO A 135 -10.50 -5.14 37.42
CA PRO A 135 -11.36 -5.52 38.54
C PRO A 135 -10.55 -6.14 39.69
N SER A 136 -11.10 -6.07 40.91
CA SER A 136 -10.49 -6.63 42.11
C SER A 136 -10.06 -8.10 41.92
N PRO A 137 -8.82 -8.50 42.30
CA PRO A 137 -7.91 -7.82 43.22
C PRO A 137 -6.98 -6.75 42.59
N GLY A 138 -7.19 -6.33 41.33
CA GLY A 138 -6.33 -5.36 40.65
C GLY A 138 -5.00 -5.97 40.19
N LEU A 139 -3.96 -5.16 40.06
CA LEU A 139 -2.62 -5.62 39.67
C LEU A 139 -2.08 -6.69 40.64
N ARG A 140 -1.52 -7.77 40.10
CA ARG A 140 -0.89 -8.85 40.86
C ARG A 140 0.59 -8.59 41.12
N THR A 141 1.27 -8.02 40.13
CA THR A 141 2.67 -7.59 40.23
C THR A 141 2.76 -6.09 40.09
N THR A 142 3.75 -5.52 40.77
CA THR A 142 4.15 -4.14 40.57
C THR A 142 4.57 -3.91 39.12
N ILE A 143 4.05 -2.86 38.49
CA ILE A 143 4.60 -2.33 37.24
C ILE A 143 5.78 -1.44 37.64
N ASN A 144 6.99 -1.96 37.52
CA ASN A 144 8.21 -1.19 37.72
C ASN A 144 8.68 -0.61 36.38
N GLU A 145 9.24 0.60 36.38
CA GLU A 145 10.13 1.02 35.29
C GLU A 145 11.24 -0.04 35.18
N GLN A 146 11.29 -0.79 34.09
CA GLN A 146 12.57 -1.39 33.74
C GLN A 146 13.48 -0.27 33.23
N ARG A 147 14.20 0.34 34.20
CA ARG A 147 15.64 0.66 34.06
C ARG A 147 16.29 -0.50 33.33
N ASP A 148 16.87 -0.27 32.16
CA ASP A 148 18.16 0.41 32.07
C ASP A 148 18.29 1.52 30.99
N ASN A 149 17.22 1.94 30.31
CA ASN A 149 17.33 2.95 29.22
C ASN A 149 16.11 3.90 29.09
N GLY A 150 15.45 4.29 30.19
CA GLY A 150 14.28 5.20 30.12
C GLY A 150 13.02 4.57 29.53
N GLY A 151 12.86 3.25 29.66
CA GLY A 151 11.70 2.52 29.15
C GLY A 151 10.47 2.72 30.05
N SER A 152 9.37 3.21 29.46
CA SER A 152 8.04 3.14 30.08
C SER A 152 7.50 1.72 29.97
N ALA A 153 6.73 1.25 30.96
CA ALA A 153 5.99 0.01 30.82
C ALA A 153 5.02 0.14 29.64
N ILE A 154 4.89 -0.91 28.82
CA ILE A 154 3.97 -0.91 27.67
C ILE A 154 2.79 -1.81 28.02
N LEU A 155 1.59 -1.38 27.68
CA LEU A 155 0.38 -2.17 27.77
C LEU A 155 0.25 -3.02 26.51
N LEU A 156 0.51 -4.31 26.57
CA LEU A 156 0.41 -5.22 25.44
C LEU A 156 -1.02 -5.77 25.31
N ASN A 157 -1.50 -5.87 24.08
CA ASN A 157 -2.74 -6.59 23.78
C ASN A 157 -2.40 -8.06 23.48
N ASN A 158 -2.51 -8.91 24.50
CA ASN A 158 -2.22 -10.33 24.38
C ASN A 158 -3.18 -11.04 23.41
N THR A 159 -4.41 -10.54 23.20
CA THR A 159 -5.32 -11.07 22.16
C THR A 159 -4.76 -10.80 20.77
N LEU A 160 -4.34 -9.56 20.47
CA LEU A 160 -3.75 -9.22 19.17
C LEU A 160 -2.39 -9.90 18.94
N CYS A 161 -1.58 -10.03 20.00
CA CYS A 161 -0.26 -10.66 19.95
C CYS A 161 -0.29 -12.19 19.84
N SER A 162 -1.34 -12.84 20.34
CA SER A 162 -1.53 -14.31 20.22
C SER A 162 -2.52 -14.71 19.13
N GLY A 163 -2.94 -13.75 18.32
CA GLY A 163 -3.99 -13.88 17.33
C GLY A 163 -3.74 -14.92 16.23
N THR A 164 -4.82 -15.48 15.70
CA THR A 164 -4.83 -16.34 14.49
C THR A 164 -5.01 -15.50 13.22
N ALA A 165 -5.11 -16.12 12.05
CA ALA A 165 -5.37 -15.37 10.81
C ALA A 165 -6.63 -14.49 10.89
N ASN A 166 -7.68 -14.94 11.57
CA ASN A 166 -8.96 -14.20 11.62
C ASN A 166 -9.07 -13.20 12.78
N ASN A 167 -8.19 -13.28 13.77
CA ASN A 167 -8.17 -12.42 14.95
C ASN A 167 -6.72 -12.09 15.24
N GLY A 168 -6.29 -10.83 15.30
CA GLY A 168 -4.88 -10.55 15.54
C GLY A 168 -4.42 -9.26 14.91
N LEU A 169 -3.13 -8.96 15.03
CA LEU A 169 -2.57 -7.70 14.55
C LEU A 169 -2.75 -7.47 13.03
N ALA A 170 -2.55 -8.52 12.22
CA ALA A 170 -2.77 -8.45 10.77
C ALA A 170 -4.25 -8.24 10.43
N ALA A 171 -5.15 -8.96 11.11
CA ALA A 171 -6.59 -8.78 10.94
C ALA A 171 -7.03 -7.37 11.36
N LYS A 172 -6.45 -6.83 12.44
CA LYS A 172 -6.76 -5.48 12.93
C LYS A 172 -6.25 -4.38 12.00
N LEU A 173 -5.05 -4.57 11.43
CA LEU A 173 -4.55 -3.68 10.41
C LEU A 173 -5.45 -3.70 9.17
N ARG A 174 -5.91 -4.88 8.74
CA ARG A 174 -6.88 -5.03 7.64
C ARG A 174 -8.21 -4.31 7.89
N GLU A 175 -8.77 -4.42 9.09
CA GLU A 175 -9.97 -3.65 9.46
C GLU A 175 -9.72 -2.14 9.34
N THR A 176 -8.55 -1.69 9.80
CA THR A 176 -8.20 -0.26 9.79
C THR A 176 -7.95 0.26 8.37
N THR A 177 -7.33 -0.54 7.50
CA THR A 177 -7.13 -0.20 6.08
C THR A 177 -8.44 -0.13 5.30
N ASP A 178 -9.44 -0.91 5.70
CA ASP A 178 -10.78 -0.90 5.12
C ASP A 178 -11.65 0.29 5.62
N ASP A 179 -11.58 0.65 6.92
CA ASP A 179 -12.44 1.67 7.54
C ASP A 179 -11.93 3.12 7.40
N ASN A 180 -10.61 3.36 7.43
CA ASN A 180 -10.04 4.71 7.60
C ASN A 180 -9.95 5.55 6.32
N LEU A 181 -10.55 5.08 5.23
CA LEU A 181 -10.62 5.79 3.96
C LEU A 181 -11.84 6.73 3.86
N THR A 182 -12.67 6.79 4.91
CA THR A 182 -13.79 7.74 5.04
C THR A 182 -13.43 9.00 5.82
N THR A 183 -12.33 9.03 6.59
CA THR A 183 -12.11 10.06 7.62
C THR A 183 -10.87 10.94 7.43
N GLN A 184 -9.92 10.58 6.58
CA GLN A 184 -8.68 11.35 6.34
C GLN A 184 -8.79 12.27 5.12
N GLY A 185 -9.71 13.24 5.12
CA GLY A 185 -9.62 14.48 4.30
C GLY A 185 -9.52 14.38 2.76
N PHE A 186 -9.57 13.19 2.17
CA PHE A 186 -9.71 12.99 0.73
C PHE A 186 -11.21 13.03 0.38
N PRO A 187 -11.59 13.56 -0.80
CA PRO A 187 -12.99 13.79 -1.12
C PRO A 187 -13.80 12.51 -0.93
N ASN A 188 -14.82 12.60 -0.06
CA ASN A 188 -15.85 11.59 0.15
C ASN A 188 -16.37 11.07 -1.20
N PHE A 189 -15.86 9.93 -1.64
CA PHE A 189 -16.51 9.15 -2.67
C PHE A 189 -17.24 8.02 -1.97
N SER A 190 -18.52 8.28 -1.70
CA SER A 190 -19.54 7.26 -1.40
C SER A 190 -19.71 6.36 -2.62
N GLY A 191 -18.73 5.52 -2.91
CA GLY A 191 -18.81 4.44 -3.86
C GLY A 191 -19.00 3.15 -3.08
N SER A 192 -20.17 2.53 -3.25
CA SER A 192 -20.40 1.13 -2.87
C SER A 192 -19.17 0.31 -3.24
N VAL A 193 -18.67 -0.52 -2.32
CA VAL A 193 -17.70 -1.58 -2.63
C VAL A 193 -18.31 -2.37 -3.79
N VAL A 194 -17.83 -2.15 -5.00
CA VAL A 194 -18.25 -2.96 -6.14
C VAL A 194 -17.43 -4.23 -6.01
N SER A 195 -17.98 -5.23 -5.32
CA SER A 195 -17.56 -6.63 -5.47
C SER A 195 -17.94 -7.05 -6.90
N SER A 196 -17.17 -6.58 -7.88
CA SER A 196 -17.34 -7.00 -9.27
C SER A 196 -16.54 -8.28 -9.43
N GLU A 197 -17.20 -9.43 -9.29
CA GLU A 197 -16.68 -10.68 -9.81
C GLU A 197 -16.41 -10.49 -11.32
N VAL A 198 -15.15 -10.56 -11.72
CA VAL A 198 -14.77 -10.40 -13.14
C VAL A 198 -15.02 -11.73 -13.85
N PRO A 199 -15.74 -11.75 -15.00
CA PRO A 199 -16.01 -12.98 -15.73
C PRO A 199 -14.71 -13.62 -16.23
N GLY A 200 -14.44 -14.86 -15.83
CA GLY A 200 -13.28 -15.63 -16.29
C GLY A 200 -13.37 -15.94 -17.80
N GLY A 201 -12.34 -15.59 -18.56
CA GLY A 201 -12.05 -16.27 -19.84
C GLY A 201 -11.00 -17.37 -19.61
N GLU A 202 -10.38 -17.93 -20.67
CA GLU A 202 -9.34 -19.00 -20.61
C GLU A 202 -7.99 -18.72 -21.38
N ASP A 203 -7.49 -17.48 -21.46
CA ASP A 203 -6.22 -17.13 -22.12
C ASP A 203 -5.11 -16.70 -21.14
N SER A 204 -3.88 -17.16 -21.38
CA SER A 204 -2.71 -17.20 -20.48
C SER A 204 -2.14 -15.89 -19.89
N ASP A 205 -2.82 -14.75 -20.09
CA ASP A 205 -2.66 -13.51 -19.32
C ASP A 205 -3.67 -13.40 -18.16
N GLN A 206 -4.38 -14.49 -17.90
CA GLN A 206 -5.52 -14.45 -17.01
C GLN A 206 -5.20 -14.38 -15.55
N LEU A 207 -6.07 -13.57 -14.95
CA LEU A 207 -6.39 -13.44 -13.56
C LEU A 207 -6.18 -14.79 -12.84
N PRO A 208 -5.42 -14.82 -11.73
CA PRO A 208 -5.29 -16.04 -10.92
C PRO A 208 -6.66 -16.64 -10.61
N SER A 209 -6.76 -17.95 -10.43
CA SER A 209 -8.01 -18.63 -9.99
C SER A 209 -8.60 -18.07 -8.69
N ASP A 210 -7.82 -17.24 -8.01
CA ASP A 210 -8.06 -16.57 -6.72
C ASP A 210 -8.46 -15.08 -6.89
N TYR A 211 -8.83 -14.68 -8.10
CA TYR A 211 -9.08 -13.28 -8.44
C TYR A 211 -10.35 -12.69 -7.82
N GLY A 212 -11.32 -13.52 -7.46
CA GLY A 212 -12.56 -13.10 -6.78
C GLY A 212 -12.31 -12.41 -5.44
N ASP A 213 -11.13 -12.57 -4.86
CA ASP A 213 -10.77 -12.01 -3.56
C ASP A 213 -10.10 -10.63 -3.65
N TYR A 214 -9.78 -10.15 -4.85
CA TYR A 214 -9.27 -8.79 -5.04
C TYR A 214 -10.42 -7.81 -4.95
N LYS A 215 -10.28 -6.80 -4.09
CA LYS A 215 -11.22 -5.69 -3.98
C LYS A 215 -10.60 -4.43 -4.56
N ALA A 216 -11.43 -3.58 -5.17
CA ALA A 216 -10.97 -2.24 -5.52
C ALA A 216 -10.56 -1.52 -4.22
N VAL A 217 -9.40 -0.88 -4.21
CA VAL A 217 -8.96 -0.14 -3.01
C VAL A 217 -9.97 0.97 -2.75
N SER A 218 -10.55 0.97 -1.55
CA SER A 218 -11.56 1.96 -1.15
C SER A 218 -11.03 3.39 -1.38
N GLY A 219 -11.90 4.31 -1.80
CA GLY A 219 -11.59 5.72 -2.15
C GLY A 219 -10.57 5.98 -3.27
N TYR A 220 -10.09 4.94 -3.96
CA TYR A 220 -9.42 5.12 -5.25
C TYR A 220 -10.45 5.01 -6.38
N ALA A 221 -10.85 6.17 -6.93
CA ALA A 221 -11.53 6.21 -8.22
C ALA A 221 -10.57 5.67 -9.32
N PRO A 222 -11.10 5.14 -10.44
CA PRO A 222 -10.25 4.69 -11.53
C PRO A 222 -9.38 5.84 -12.04
N TYR A 223 -8.06 5.62 -12.05
CA TYR A 223 -7.09 6.62 -12.44
C TYR A 223 -7.09 6.79 -13.96
N THR A 224 -7.32 8.00 -14.44
CA THR A 224 -7.26 8.32 -15.87
C THR A 224 -5.82 8.66 -16.27
N ILE A 225 -5.23 7.90 -17.18
CA ILE A 225 -3.87 8.18 -17.68
C ILE A 225 -3.90 9.50 -18.46
N ALA A 226 -3.06 10.45 -18.06
CA ALA A 226 -3.03 11.79 -18.63
C ALA A 226 -2.92 11.78 -20.17
N ASN A 227 -3.77 12.56 -20.83
CA ASN A 227 -3.90 12.66 -22.30
C ASN A 227 -4.38 11.36 -22.97
N THR A 228 -5.14 10.53 -22.26
CA THR A 228 -5.80 9.35 -22.81
C THR A 228 -7.16 9.16 -22.14
N ASP A 229 -8.07 8.47 -22.80
CA ASP A 229 -9.35 8.04 -22.19
C ASP A 229 -9.21 6.72 -21.41
N ARG A 230 -7.98 6.21 -21.25
CA ARG A 230 -7.73 4.95 -20.56
C ARG A 230 -7.74 5.17 -19.05
N LYS A 231 -8.53 4.33 -18.39
CA LYS A 231 -8.67 4.30 -16.94
C LYS A 231 -8.07 3.01 -16.37
N LEU A 232 -7.48 3.11 -15.19
CA LEU A 232 -6.88 1.99 -14.45
C LEU A 232 -7.52 1.88 -13.07
N TRP A 233 -7.79 0.66 -12.64
CA TRP A 233 -8.25 0.33 -11.30
C TRP A 233 -7.10 -0.24 -10.48
N LEU A 234 -6.90 0.29 -9.28
CA LEU A 234 -6.05 -0.33 -8.27
C LEU A 234 -6.89 -1.32 -7.48
N MET A 235 -6.47 -2.57 -7.48
CA MET A 235 -7.09 -3.66 -6.75
C MET A 235 -6.09 -4.25 -5.77
N ARG A 236 -6.61 -4.67 -4.62
CA ARG A 236 -5.82 -5.18 -3.50
C ARG A 236 -6.51 -6.39 -2.89
N LYS A 237 -5.72 -7.39 -2.56
CA LYS A 237 -6.12 -8.55 -1.77
C LYS A 237 -5.27 -8.55 -0.50
N GLU A 238 -5.93 -8.65 0.64
CA GLU A 238 -5.30 -8.63 1.96
C GLU A 238 -5.54 -9.96 2.67
N GLU A 239 -4.47 -10.70 2.90
CA GLU A 239 -4.51 -12.00 3.56
C GLU A 239 -3.69 -11.98 4.85
N PRO A 240 -4.31 -12.27 6.01
CA PRO A 240 -3.56 -12.52 7.22
C PRO A 240 -2.92 -13.91 7.14
N VAL A 241 -1.59 -13.98 7.06
CA VAL A 241 -0.89 -15.26 6.81
C VAL A 241 -0.55 -15.97 8.12
N SER A 242 0.12 -15.28 9.04
CA SER A 242 0.40 -15.73 10.42
C SER A 242 1.10 -14.64 11.24
N ASN A 243 0.99 -14.69 12.58
CA ASN A 243 1.82 -13.93 13.54
C ASN A 243 2.02 -12.43 13.22
N GLY A 244 0.93 -11.70 12.97
CA GLY A 244 0.98 -10.25 12.79
C GLY A 244 1.54 -9.76 11.45
N VAL A 245 1.82 -10.65 10.50
CA VAL A 245 2.16 -10.26 9.12
C VAL A 245 0.89 -10.14 8.29
N LEU A 246 0.68 -8.97 7.68
CA LEU A 246 -0.36 -8.74 6.68
C LEU A 246 0.25 -8.87 5.30
N GLU A 247 -0.19 -9.86 4.53
CA GLU A 247 0.20 -10.00 3.13
C GLU A 247 -0.74 -9.17 2.27
N VAL A 248 -0.15 -8.37 1.40
CA VAL A 248 -0.86 -7.45 0.52
C VAL A 248 -0.45 -7.74 -0.92
N ARG A 249 -1.41 -8.21 -1.71
CA ARG A 249 -1.25 -8.43 -3.14
C ARG A 249 -1.96 -7.33 -3.91
N TYR A 250 -1.26 -6.73 -4.86
CA TYR A 250 -1.78 -5.68 -5.72
C TYR A 250 -1.98 -6.17 -7.14
N LEU A 251 -3.04 -5.68 -7.74
CA LEU A 251 -3.30 -5.79 -9.16
C LEU A 251 -3.75 -4.43 -9.68
N VAL A 252 -3.15 -3.98 -10.79
CA VAL A 252 -3.70 -2.84 -11.54
C VAL A 252 -4.33 -3.40 -12.80
N VAL A 253 -5.61 -3.15 -13.00
CA VAL A 253 -6.36 -3.60 -14.17
C VAL A 253 -6.91 -2.45 -14.98
N LYS A 254 -7.13 -2.68 -16.27
CA LYS A 254 -7.78 -1.70 -17.12
C LYS A 254 -9.26 -1.61 -16.79
N ASP A 255 -9.79 -0.40 -16.92
CA ASP A 255 -11.23 -0.18 -16.87
C ASP A 255 -11.94 -0.84 -18.05
N GLN A 256 -13.11 -1.41 -17.76
CA GLN A 256 -14.07 -1.93 -18.72
C GLN A 256 -15.46 -1.41 -18.34
N ASN A 257 -15.87 -0.31 -18.97
CA ASN A 257 -17.17 0.35 -18.73
C ASN A 257 -17.35 0.90 -17.30
N ASN A 258 -16.35 1.59 -16.76
CA ASN A 258 -16.33 2.06 -15.37
C ASN A 258 -16.37 0.93 -14.33
N LEU A 259 -15.88 -0.25 -14.70
CA LEU A 259 -15.69 -1.39 -13.81
C LEU A 259 -14.26 -1.94 -13.97
N PRO A 260 -13.69 -2.61 -12.96
CA PRO A 260 -12.44 -3.33 -13.11
C PRO A 260 -12.55 -4.38 -14.21
N GLY A 261 -11.73 -4.26 -15.26
CA GLY A 261 -11.67 -5.22 -16.36
C GLY A 261 -10.74 -6.40 -16.05
N SER A 262 -10.61 -7.31 -17.01
CA SER A 262 -9.76 -8.51 -16.88
C SER A 262 -8.31 -8.32 -17.34
N THR A 263 -8.01 -7.22 -18.03
CA THR A 263 -6.67 -6.97 -18.56
C THR A 263 -5.76 -6.37 -17.49
N ILE A 264 -4.67 -7.07 -17.19
CA ILE A 264 -3.72 -6.68 -16.16
C ILE A 264 -2.66 -5.73 -16.73
N SER A 265 -2.47 -4.61 -16.04
CA SER A 265 -1.44 -3.61 -16.34
C SER A 265 -0.24 -3.71 -15.38
N GLY A 266 -0.42 -4.25 -14.17
CA GLY A 266 0.67 -4.43 -13.21
C GLY A 266 0.30 -5.35 -12.05
N LYS A 267 1.30 -5.99 -11.45
CA LYS A 267 1.18 -6.87 -10.27
C LYS A 267 2.30 -6.53 -9.29
N LEU A 268 1.98 -6.51 -7.99
CA LEU A 268 2.98 -6.47 -6.94
C LEU A 268 2.55 -7.38 -5.78
N TYR A 269 3.53 -8.01 -5.15
CA TYR A 269 3.37 -8.71 -3.88
C TYR A 269 4.16 -7.95 -2.82
N SER A 270 3.56 -7.73 -1.65
CA SER A 270 4.25 -7.14 -0.52
C SER A 270 3.75 -7.72 0.80
N GLU A 271 4.61 -7.66 1.81
CA GLU A 271 4.28 -8.02 3.19
C GLU A 271 4.46 -6.78 4.06
N VAL A 272 3.48 -6.53 4.93
CA VAL A 272 3.50 -5.43 5.88
C VAL A 272 3.52 -6.03 7.28
N ILE A 273 4.55 -5.64 8.05
CA ILE A 273 4.73 -6.02 9.45
C ILE A 273 4.53 -4.76 10.28
N PRO A 274 3.44 -4.64 11.06
CA PRO A 274 3.21 -3.50 11.94
C PRO A 274 4.24 -3.45 13.08
N ASP A 275 4.57 -2.24 13.53
CA ASP A 275 5.59 -2.05 14.58
C ASP A 275 5.20 -2.72 15.91
N ALA A 276 3.90 -2.74 16.23
CA ALA A 276 3.36 -3.48 17.37
C ALA A 276 3.71 -4.98 17.37
N SER A 277 3.99 -5.59 16.21
CA SER A 277 4.43 -7.00 16.13
C SER A 277 5.73 -7.22 16.89
N TYR A 278 6.63 -6.23 16.86
CA TYR A 278 7.93 -6.30 17.55
C TYR A 278 7.79 -6.06 19.05
N GLN A 279 6.67 -5.51 19.51
CA GLN A 279 6.38 -5.27 20.92
C GLN A 279 5.72 -6.49 21.58
N CYS A 280 5.15 -7.41 20.80
CA CYS A 280 4.60 -8.65 21.32
C CYS A 280 5.69 -9.53 21.95
N ILE A 281 5.40 -10.05 23.15
CA ILE A 281 6.31 -10.99 23.83
C ILE A 281 6.34 -12.30 23.03
N LYS A 282 7.54 -12.69 22.58
CA LYS A 282 7.76 -14.04 22.03
C LYS A 282 7.60 -15.03 23.17
N ARG A 283 6.55 -15.85 23.10
CA ARG A 283 6.38 -17.01 23.99
C ARG A 283 7.34 -18.14 23.59
#